data_AF-A0A453A284-F1
#
_entry.id   AF-A0A453A284-F1
#
_cell.length_a   1.000
_cell.length_b   1.000
_cell.length_c   1.000
_cell.angle_alpha   90.00
_cell.angle_beta   90.00
_cell.angle_gamma   90.00
#
_symmetry.space_group_name_H-M   'P 1'
#
loop_
_entity.id
_entity.type
_entity.pdbx_description
1 polymer ?
#
loop_
_entity_poly.entity_id
_entity_poly.type
_entity_poly.pdbx_seq_one_letter_code
_entity_poly.pdbx_strand_id
1 'polypeptide(L)'
;FLEGPDGMGVYASRDVDPLRRARVIMEIPLELMLTITKNHPWMFFPDIIPLGHPIFDIIESTNPETDWDLRLACLLLYAFDVENNFWQLYGDFLPSGDECTSLLLAPKEDLMELEDEDLSSEMLKRQQRAVDFWQKHW
;
A
#
# COMPACT_ATOMS: atom_id res chain seq x y z
N PHE A 1 -16.41 -4.61 -10.05
CA PHE A 1 -15.84 -3.26 -10.05
C PHE A 1 -16.16 -2.63 -11.39
N LEU A 2 -16.42 -1.33 -11.43
CA LEU A 2 -16.55 -0.58 -12.68
C LEU A 2 -15.67 0.66 -12.57
N GLU A 3 -15.11 1.08 -13.71
CA GLU A 3 -14.35 2.31 -13.82
C GLU A 3 -15.30 3.52 -13.76
N GLY A 4 -14.90 4.53 -12.99
CA GLY A 4 -15.61 5.78 -12.80
C GLY A 4 -14.66 6.98 -12.89
N PRO A 5 -15.14 8.21 -12.64
CA PRO A 5 -14.34 9.43 -12.78
C PRO A 5 -13.13 9.49 -11.82
N ASP A 6 -13.17 8.74 -10.72
CA ASP A 6 -12.13 8.68 -9.68
C ASP A 6 -11.46 7.29 -9.62
N GLY A 7 -11.42 6.56 -10.74
CA GLY A 7 -10.86 5.21 -10.84
C GLY A 7 -11.89 4.10 -10.58
N MET A 8 -11.46 2.96 -10.03
CA MET A 8 -12.30 1.77 -9.87
C MET A 8 -13.24 1.86 -8.66
N GLY A 9 -14.54 1.63 -8.87
CA GLY A 9 -15.57 1.67 -7.84
C GLY A 9 -16.42 0.40 -7.71
N VAL A 10 -17.11 0.28 -6.58
CA VAL A 10 -18.15 -0.73 -6.36
C VAL A 10 -19.52 -0.10 -6.61
N TYR A 11 -20.23 -0.64 -7.59
CA TYR A 11 -21.57 -0.19 -7.96
C TYR A 11 -22.62 -1.20 -7.50
N ALA A 12 -23.77 -0.69 -7.05
CA ALA A 12 -24.89 -1.53 -6.70
C ALA A 12 -25.51 -2.14 -7.96
N SER A 13 -25.49 -3.47 -8.06
CA SER A 13 -26.12 -4.18 -9.19
C SER A 13 -27.65 -4.17 -9.13
N ARG A 14 -28.22 -3.73 -8.01
CA ARG A 14 -29.65 -3.65 -7.70
C ARG A 14 -29.87 -2.50 -6.73
N ASP A 15 -31.10 -2.01 -6.63
CA ASP A 15 -31.46 -0.99 -5.66
C ASP A 15 -31.12 -1.44 -4.23
N VAL A 16 -30.49 -0.54 -3.49
CA VAL A 16 -30.10 -0.75 -2.09
C VAL A 16 -30.95 0.18 -1.23
N ASP A 17 -32.03 -0.36 -0.68
CA ASP A 17 -32.90 0.40 0.21
C ASP A 17 -32.18 0.82 1.50
N PRO A 18 -32.40 2.05 1.99
CA PRO A 18 -31.87 2.49 3.27
C PRO A 18 -32.51 1.69 4.41
N LEU A 19 -31.69 0.99 5.19
CA LEU A 19 -32.14 0.20 6.34
C LEU A 19 -31.70 0.85 7.65
N ARG A 20 -32.47 0.63 8.72
CA ARG A 20 -32.08 1.01 10.10
C ARG A 20 -30.89 0.21 10.65
N ARG A 21 -30.52 -0.90 10.02
CA ARG A 21 -29.41 -1.77 10.41
C ARG A 21 -28.39 -1.85 9.28
N ALA A 22 -27.12 -1.99 9.66
CA ALA A 22 -26.04 -2.21 8.70
C ALA A 22 -26.31 -3.48 7.88
N ARG A 23 -26.05 -3.37 6.57
CA ARG A 23 -26.09 -4.50 5.62
C ARG A 23 -24.66 -4.82 5.22
N VAL A 24 -24.35 -6.11 5.11
CA VAL A 24 -23.07 -6.57 4.56
C VAL A 24 -23.09 -6.31 3.05
N ILE A 25 -22.10 -5.54 2.57
CA ILE A 25 -21.92 -5.25 1.13
C ILE A 25 -20.88 -6.20 0.53
N MET A 26 -19.82 -6.50 1.28
CA MET A 26 -18.73 -7.39 0.88
C MET A 26 -18.13 -8.05 2.11
N GLU A 27 -17.72 -9.31 1.99
CA GLU A 27 -16.92 -10.03 2.96
C GLU A 27 -15.55 -10.32 2.32
N ILE A 28 -14.47 -10.07 3.06
CA ILE A 28 -13.10 -10.30 2.59
C ILE A 28 -12.47 -11.35 3.53
N PRO A 29 -12.07 -12.53 3.03
CA PRO A 29 -11.36 -13.53 3.82
C PRO A 29 -10.07 -12.97 4.42
N LEU A 30 -9.77 -13.33 5.68
CA LEU A 30 -8.58 -12.84 6.37
C LEU A 30 -7.29 -13.31 5.72
N GLU A 31 -7.32 -14.48 5.08
CA GLU A 31 -6.21 -15.10 4.37
C GLU A 31 -5.75 -14.29 3.16
N LEU A 32 -6.60 -13.39 2.64
CA LEU A 32 -6.24 -12.48 1.55
C LEU A 32 -5.61 -11.18 2.06
N MET A 33 -5.70 -10.88 3.35
CA MET A 33 -5.28 -9.59 3.89
C MET A 33 -3.76 -9.54 4.08
N LEU A 34 -3.11 -8.51 3.52
CA LEU A 34 -1.76 -8.13 3.93
C LEU A 34 -1.87 -7.21 5.15
N THR A 35 -1.63 -7.75 6.34
CA THR A 35 -1.79 -7.00 7.60
C THR A 35 -0.51 -6.88 8.40
N ILE A 36 -0.44 -5.78 9.17
CA ILE A 36 0.58 -5.49 10.16
C ILE A 36 -0.10 -5.48 11.54
N THR A 37 0.56 -5.94 12.60
CA THR A 37 -0.04 -5.92 13.95
C THR A 37 -0.41 -4.51 14.37
N LYS A 38 -1.55 -4.29 15.02
CA LYS A 38 -1.92 -2.94 15.50
C LYS A 38 -1.02 -2.37 16.60
N ASN A 39 -0.29 -3.23 17.32
CA ASN A 39 0.55 -2.86 18.45
C ASN A 39 2.02 -3.01 18.09
N HIS A 40 2.85 -2.15 18.67
CA HIS A 40 4.30 -2.24 18.56
C HIS A 40 4.86 -3.50 19.26
N PRO A 41 5.95 -4.08 18.72
CA PRO A 41 6.57 -3.76 17.43
C PRO A 41 5.66 -4.21 16.26
N TRP A 42 5.71 -3.51 15.12
CA TRP A 42 4.95 -3.91 13.92
C TRP A 42 5.43 -5.31 13.46
N MET A 43 4.63 -6.34 13.74
CA MET A 43 4.87 -7.72 13.32
C MET A 43 3.98 -8.06 12.13
N PHE A 44 4.51 -8.92 11.27
CA PHE A 44 3.84 -9.41 10.08
C PHE A 44 3.63 -10.91 10.25
N PHE A 45 2.57 -11.44 9.64
CA PHE A 45 2.32 -12.89 9.58
C PHE A 45 2.61 -13.34 8.15
N PRO A 46 3.87 -13.67 7.84
CA PRO A 46 4.36 -13.88 6.50
C PRO A 46 4.06 -15.30 6.03
N ASP A 47 2.84 -15.82 6.26
CA ASP A 47 2.48 -17.17 5.82
C ASP A 47 2.67 -17.36 4.30
N ILE A 48 2.78 -16.25 3.56
CA ILE A 48 3.12 -16.18 2.13
C ILE A 48 4.63 -16.28 1.82
N ILE A 49 5.53 -15.97 2.75
CA ILE A 49 6.99 -15.93 2.52
C ILE A 49 7.64 -17.23 3.01
N PRO A 50 8.32 -18.00 2.15
CA PRO A 50 9.11 -19.15 2.54
C PRO A 50 10.18 -18.80 3.58
N LEU A 51 10.40 -19.70 4.53
CA LEU A 51 11.52 -19.59 5.47
C LEU A 51 12.84 -19.46 4.70
N GLY A 52 13.65 -18.47 5.07
CA GLY A 52 14.95 -18.18 4.45
C GLY A 52 14.87 -17.32 3.18
N HIS A 53 13.72 -16.76 2.83
CA HIS A 53 13.63 -15.81 1.73
C HIS A 53 14.40 -14.50 2.05
N PRO A 54 15.21 -13.95 1.13
CA PRO A 54 16.04 -12.75 1.37
C PRO A 54 15.26 -11.51 1.80
N ILE A 55 13.95 -11.46 1.51
CA ILE A 55 13.10 -10.34 1.92
C ILE A 55 12.99 -10.18 3.44
N PHE A 56 13.21 -11.27 4.20
CA PHE A 56 13.29 -11.18 5.65
C PHE A 56 14.46 -10.31 6.09
N ASP A 57 15.64 -10.47 5.51
CA ASP A 57 16.82 -9.66 5.83
C ASP A 57 16.56 -8.18 5.54
N ILE A 58 15.83 -7.89 4.45
CA ILE A 58 15.42 -6.52 4.09
C ILE A 58 14.46 -5.96 5.14
N ILE A 59 13.39 -6.68 5.47
CA ILE A 59 12.38 -6.27 6.47
C ILE A 59 13.03 -6.07 7.85
N GLU A 60 13.90 -6.99 8.27
CA GLU A 60 14.62 -6.92 9.54
C GLU A 60 15.60 -5.74 9.61
N SER A 61 16.11 -5.27 8.46
CA SER A 61 17.00 -4.10 8.41
C SER A 61 16.29 -2.76 8.61
N THR A 62 14.95 -2.73 8.61
CA THR A 62 14.14 -1.51 8.80
C THR A 62 13.78 -1.27 10.27
N ASN A 63 13.38 -0.05 10.62
CA ASN A 63 12.95 0.28 11.98
C ASN A 63 11.51 -0.23 12.28
N PRO A 64 11.32 -1.14 13.26
CA PRO A 64 10.02 -1.72 13.61
C PRO A 64 9.04 -0.76 14.28
N GLU A 65 9.43 0.48 14.56
CA GLU A 65 8.55 1.52 15.11
C GLU A 65 8.07 2.48 14.01
N THR A 66 8.94 2.81 13.05
CA THR A 66 8.68 3.89 12.08
C THR A 66 8.48 3.42 10.64
N ASP A 67 8.95 2.22 10.28
CA ASP A 67 9.05 1.78 8.88
C ASP A 67 7.99 0.75 8.49
N TRP A 68 6.80 0.85 9.08
CA TRP A 68 5.68 -0.04 8.77
C TRP A 68 5.28 0.02 7.30
N ASP A 69 5.41 1.18 6.67
CA ASP A 69 5.10 1.45 5.26
C ASP A 69 6.09 0.73 4.33
N LEU A 70 7.39 0.83 4.60
CA LEU A 70 8.43 0.13 3.83
C LEU A 70 8.29 -1.38 3.98
N ARG A 71 8.03 -1.86 5.20
CA ARG A 71 7.83 -3.29 5.46
C ARG A 71 6.60 -3.82 4.71
N LEU A 72 5.49 -3.08 4.71
CA LEU A 72 4.30 -3.44 3.93
C LEU A 72 4.57 -3.43 2.42
N ALA A 73 5.31 -2.44 1.93
CA ALA A 73 5.70 -2.36 0.52
C ALA A 73 6.54 -3.57 0.08
N CYS A 74 7.51 -4.00 0.90
CA CYS A 74 8.27 -5.22 0.64
C CYS A 74 7.35 -6.44 0.47
N LEU A 75 6.39 -6.63 1.38
CA LEU A 75 5.45 -7.76 1.29
C LEU A 75 4.58 -7.70 0.05
N LEU A 76 4.11 -6.50 -0.33
CA LEU A 76 3.28 -6.32 -1.51
C LEU A 76 4.06 -6.61 -2.78
N LEU A 77 5.31 -6.12 -2.89
CA LEU A 77 6.19 -6.40 -4.02
C LEU A 77 6.44 -7.91 -4.15
N TYR A 78 6.74 -8.59 -3.05
CA TYR A 78 6.86 -10.05 -3.07
C TYR A 78 5.56 -10.74 -3.48
N ALA A 79 4.42 -10.30 -2.98
CA ALA A 79 3.13 -10.89 -3.34
C ALA A 79 2.80 -10.70 -4.83
N PHE A 80 3.27 -9.63 -5.47
CA PHE A 80 3.17 -9.44 -6.92
C PHE A 80 4.08 -10.39 -7.73
N ASP A 81 5.25 -10.72 -7.19
CA ASP A 81 6.22 -11.62 -7.83
C ASP A 81 5.81 -13.11 -7.72
N VAL A 82 4.97 -13.47 -6.75
CA VAL A 82 4.49 -14.85 -6.58
C VAL A 82 3.43 -15.19 -7.63
N GLU A 83 3.75 -16.15 -8.50
CA GLU A 83 2.84 -16.67 -9.53
C GLU A 83 1.53 -17.21 -8.92
N ASN A 84 0.39 -16.83 -9.50
CA ASN A 84 -0.96 -17.21 -9.06
C ASN A 84 -1.32 -16.70 -7.64
N ASN A 85 -0.61 -15.68 -7.13
CA ASN A 85 -1.01 -15.00 -5.91
C ASN A 85 -2.24 -14.10 -6.16
N PHE A 86 -3.12 -13.96 -5.16
CA PHE A 86 -4.25 -13.04 -5.23
C PHE A 86 -3.82 -11.61 -5.54
N TRP A 87 -2.75 -11.13 -4.91
CA TRP A 87 -2.29 -9.74 -5.06
C TRP A 87 -1.66 -9.49 -6.44
N GLN A 88 -1.03 -10.50 -7.03
CA GLN A 88 -0.59 -10.43 -8.43
C GLN A 88 -1.77 -10.16 -9.37
N LEU A 89 -2.89 -10.87 -9.19
CA LEU A 89 -4.11 -10.68 -9.98
C LEU A 89 -4.86 -9.39 -9.61
N TYR A 90 -4.83 -9.01 -8.34
CA TYR A 90 -5.47 -7.78 -7.86
C TYR A 90 -4.71 -6.52 -8.32
N GLY A 91 -3.42 -6.65 -8.64
CA GLY A 91 -2.58 -5.56 -9.15
C GLY A 91 -3.16 -4.85 -10.38
N ASP A 92 -3.89 -5.56 -11.24
CA ASP A 92 -4.59 -5.00 -12.41
C ASP A 92 -5.68 -3.98 -12.03
N PHE A 93 -6.10 -3.93 -10.77
CA PHE A 93 -7.09 -2.98 -10.25
C PHE A 93 -6.47 -1.85 -9.43
N LEU A 94 -5.16 -1.87 -9.19
CA LEU A 94 -4.47 -0.81 -8.48
C LEU A 94 -4.15 0.33 -9.45
N PRO A 95 -4.27 1.60 -9.00
CA PRO A 95 -3.95 2.74 -9.83
C PRO A 95 -2.45 2.74 -10.17
N SER A 96 -2.13 3.16 -11.39
CA SER A 96 -0.76 3.47 -11.77
C SER A 96 -0.24 4.69 -10.99
N GLY A 97 1.08 4.92 -11.01
CA GLY A 97 1.68 6.09 -10.37
C GLY A 97 1.18 7.41 -10.97
N ASP A 98 0.87 7.41 -12.25
CA ASP A 98 0.32 8.51 -13.04
C ASP A 98 -1.17 8.77 -12.80
N GLU A 99 -1.92 7.78 -12.33
CA GLU A 99 -3.30 7.93 -11.86
C GLU A 99 -3.38 8.41 -10.40
N CYS A 100 -2.25 8.38 -9.67
CA CYS A 100 -2.20 8.77 -8.27
C CYS A 100 -1.96 10.28 -8.11
N THR A 101 -2.87 10.94 -7.37
CA THR A 101 -2.78 12.38 -7.05
C THR A 101 -2.02 12.68 -5.76
N SER A 102 -1.26 11.71 -5.25
CA SER A 102 -0.51 11.82 -4.00
C SER A 102 0.68 12.78 -4.15
N LEU A 103 0.86 13.68 -3.18
CA LEU A 103 2.03 14.56 -3.10
C LEU A 103 3.35 13.79 -2.99
N LEU A 104 3.31 12.53 -2.54
CA LEU A 104 4.50 11.67 -2.52
C LEU A 104 5.03 11.36 -3.93
N LEU A 105 4.21 11.50 -4.97
CA LEU A 105 4.62 11.31 -6.37
C LEU A 105 4.77 12.63 -7.11
N ALA A 106 4.51 13.77 -6.45
CA ALA A 106 4.62 15.07 -7.08
C ALA A 106 6.08 15.42 -7.41
N PRO A 107 6.33 16.08 -8.56
CA PRO A 107 7.61 16.68 -8.87
C PRO A 107 8.08 17.64 -7.78
N LYS A 108 9.40 17.79 -7.65
CA LYS A 108 10.00 18.67 -6.65
C LYS A 108 9.57 20.13 -6.86
N GLU A 109 9.44 20.54 -8.12
CA GLU A 109 9.02 21.87 -8.51
C GLU A 109 7.62 22.17 -7.97
N ASP A 110 6.66 21.27 -8.19
CA ASP A 110 5.28 21.40 -7.72
C ASP A 110 5.20 21.41 -6.18
N LEU A 111 6.03 20.61 -5.51
CA LEU A 111 6.12 20.64 -4.04
C LEU A 111 6.67 21.97 -3.52
N MET A 112 7.55 22.64 -4.25
CA MET A 112 8.09 23.95 -3.88
C MET A 112 7.09 25.09 -4.11
N GLU A 113 6.03 24.87 -4.88
CA GLU A 113 4.93 25.83 -5.07
C GLU A 113 3.87 25.75 -3.96
N LEU A 114 3.93 24.74 -3.10
CA LEU A 114 3.04 24.64 -1.94
C LEU A 114 3.28 25.81 -0.97
N GLU A 115 2.19 26.44 -0.53
CA GLU A 115 2.24 27.49 0.49
C GLU A 115 2.70 26.94 1.86
N ASP A 116 2.42 25.66 2.12
CA ASP A 116 2.84 24.96 3.33
C ASP A 116 4.26 24.38 3.18
N GLU A 117 5.25 25.13 3.67
CA GLU A 117 6.67 24.76 3.65
C GLU A 117 6.96 23.50 4.47
N ASP A 118 6.24 23.27 5.57
CA ASP A 118 6.43 22.11 6.44
C ASP A 118 5.96 20.83 5.74
N LEU A 119 4.80 20.89 5.07
CA LEU A 119 4.28 19.80 4.25
C LEU A 119 5.23 19.47 3.11
N SER A 120 5.68 20.49 2.37
CA SER A 120 6.65 20.32 1.26
C SER A 120 7.93 19.63 1.73
N SER A 121 8.51 20.12 2.84
CA SER A 121 9.71 19.57 3.47
C SER A 121 9.52 18.11 3.89
N GLU A 122 8.37 17.78 4.49
CA GLU A 122 8.08 16.40 4.89
C GLU A 122 7.90 15.47 3.69
N MET A 123 7.19 15.91 2.63
CA MET A 123 7.02 15.09 1.42
C MET A 123 8.36 14.79 0.75
N LEU A 124 9.25 15.79 0.63
CA LEU A 124 10.60 15.60 0.08
C LEU A 124 11.43 14.62 0.92
N LYS A 125 11.35 14.70 2.26
CA LYS A 125 12.03 13.73 3.14
C LYS A 125 11.49 12.31 2.95
N ARG A 126 10.17 12.16 2.79
CA ARG A 126 9.53 10.85 2.58
C ARG A 126 9.91 10.25 1.22
N GLN A 127 9.91 11.07 0.16
CA GLN A 127 10.40 10.68 -1.16
C GLN A 127 11.86 10.23 -1.09
N GLN A 128 12.74 11.02 -0.47
CA GLN A 128 14.15 10.67 -0.35
C GLN A 128 14.35 9.38 0.44
N ARG A 129 13.62 9.20 1.56
CA ARG A 129 13.65 7.96 2.35
C ARG A 129 13.28 6.73 1.50
N ALA A 130 12.27 6.83 0.65
CA ALA A 130 11.87 5.74 -0.24
C ALA A 130 12.95 5.44 -1.30
N VAL A 131 13.55 6.48 -1.90
CA VAL A 131 14.63 6.34 -2.89
C VAL A 131 15.88 5.71 -2.26
N ASP A 132 16.31 6.19 -1.10
CA ASP A 132 17.47 5.66 -0.38
C ASP A 132 17.27 4.20 -0.01
N PHE A 133 16.06 3.84 0.43
CA PHE A 133 15.70 2.47 0.74
C PHE A 133 15.74 1.58 -0.52
N TRP A 134 15.14 2.05 -1.62
CA TRP A 134 15.16 1.32 -2.89
C TRP A 134 16.58 1.06 -3.37
N GLN A 135 17.42 2.10 -3.47
CA GLN A 135 18.81 1.99 -3.94
C GLN A 135 19.69 1.06 -3.10
N LYS A 136 19.35 0.88 -1.82
CA LYS A 136 20.09 0.02 -0.91
C LYS A 136 19.74 -1.46 -1.09
N HIS A 137 18.52 -1.77 -1.51
CA HIS A 137 17.95 -3.12 -1.41
C HIS A 137 17.50 -3.73 -2.75
N TRP A 138 17.32 -2.91 -3.79
CA TRP A 138 16.95 -3.30 -5.16
C TRP A 138 18.00 -2.82 -6.17
#